data_AF-A0ABD5IZV2-F1
#
_entry.id   AF-A0ABD5IZV2-F1
#
_cell.length_a   1.000
_cell.length_b   1.000
_cell.length_c   1.000
_cell.angle_alpha   90.00
_cell.angle_beta   90.00
_cell.angle_gamma   90.00
#
_symmetry.space_group_name_H-M   'P 1'
#
loop_
_entity.id
_entity.type
_entity.pdbx_description
1 polymer ?
#
loop_
_entity_poly.entity_id
_entity_poly.type
_entity_poly.pdbx_seq_one_letter_code
_entity_poly.pdbx_strand_id
1 'polypeptide(L)' 'MLLSLSDETDAKNNIAAEYTWDTSGRPVTMTKGGVTYYYHLNGHGDVVALTDANGNVVTQYQYDA' A
#
# COMPACT_ATOMS: atom_id res chain seq x y z
N MET A 1 -0.55 -6.70 18.16
CA MET A 1 -0.98 -6.36 16.79
C MET A 1 -0.07 -7.14 15.85
N LEU A 2 -0.63 -8.03 15.03
CA LEU A 2 0.13 -8.76 14.01
C LEU A 2 -0.23 -8.16 12.65
N LEU A 3 0.77 -7.72 11.92
CA LEU A 3 0.63 -7.29 10.52
C LEU A 3 0.83 -8.51 9.63
N SER A 4 0.05 -8.63 8.55
CA SER A 4 0.27 -9.66 7.52
C SER A 4 1.21 -9.12 6.43
N LEU A 5 2.01 -9.98 5.83
CA LEU A 5 2.94 -9.67 4.73
C LEU A 5 2.58 -10.51 3.50
N SER A 6 2.58 -9.89 2.33
CA SER A 6 2.39 -10.57 1.05
C SER A 6 3.27 -9.95 -0.03
N ASP A 7 3.77 -10.77 -0.95
CA ASP A 7 4.67 -10.32 -2.01
C ASP A 7 4.10 -10.63 -3.41
N GLU A 8 4.33 -9.73 -4.35
CA GLU A 8 4.08 -9.92 -5.77
C GLU A 8 5.42 -10.23 -6.44
N THR A 9 5.50 -11.33 -7.19
CA THR A 9 6.70 -11.74 -7.92
C THR A 9 6.53 -11.66 -9.43
N ASP A 10 7.60 -11.30 -10.14
CA ASP A 10 7.63 -11.35 -11.60
C ASP A 10 7.70 -12.80 -12.15
N ALA A 11 7.68 -12.96 -13.47
CA ALA A 11 7.78 -14.27 -14.13
C ALA A 11 9.11 -15.02 -13.88
N LYS A 12 10.10 -14.37 -13.27
CA LYS A 12 11.40 -14.92 -12.90
C LYS A 12 11.51 -15.15 -11.38
N ASN A 13 10.42 -15.00 -10.64
CA ASN A 13 10.34 -15.08 -9.17
C ASN A 13 11.14 -13.99 -8.42
N ASN A 14 11.43 -12.85 -9.06
CA ASN A 14 11.95 -11.70 -8.32
C ASN A 14 10.78 -10.97 -7.67
N ILE A 15 10.98 -10.46 -6.45
CA ILE A 15 9.98 -9.64 -5.76
C ILE A 15 9.81 -8.32 -6.53
N ALA A 16 8.62 -8.11 -7.07
CA ALA A 16 8.19 -6.89 -7.73
C ALA A 16 7.64 -5.86 -6.74
N ALA A 17 6.90 -6.31 -5.73
CA ALA A 17 6.39 -5.47 -4.65
C ALA A 17 6.09 -6.30 -3.39
N GLU A 18 6.21 -5.67 -2.22
CA GLU A 18 5.86 -6.24 -0.91
C GLU A 18 4.77 -5.38 -0.28
N TYR A 19 3.80 -6.00 0.39
CA TYR A 19 2.65 -5.31 0.96
C TYR A 19 2.44 -5.71 2.42
N THR A 20 2.13 -4.73 3.27
CA THR A 20 1.74 -4.97 4.66
C THR A 20 0.27 -4.65 4.88
N TRP A 21 -0.36 -5.41 5.77
CA TRP A 21 -1.79 -5.33 6.06
C TRP A 21 -2.04 -5.23 7.56
N ASP A 22 -3.04 -4.44 7.94
CA ASP A 22 -3.51 -4.39 9.32
C ASP A 22 -4.30 -5.64 9.70
N THR A 23 -4.68 -5.74 10.98
CA THR A 23 -5.44 -6.88 11.50
C THR A 23 -6.86 -6.98 10.94
N SER A 24 -7.35 -5.94 10.28
CA SER A 24 -8.64 -5.89 9.62
C SER A 24 -8.52 -6.19 8.12
N GLY A 25 -7.33 -6.55 7.63
CA GLY A 25 -7.07 -6.88 6.24
C GLY A 25 -6.98 -5.66 5.31
N ARG A 26 -6.74 -4.47 5.87
CA ARG A 26 -6.59 -3.23 5.08
C ARG A 26 -5.12 -2.96 4.78
N PRO A 27 -4.79 -2.46 3.58
CA PRO A 27 -3.40 -2.23 3.19
C PRO A 27 -2.82 -1.08 4.00
N VAL A 28 -1.56 -1.22 4.42
CA VAL A 28 -0.83 -0.22 5.22
C VAL A 28 0.34 0.34 4.40
N THR A 29 1.21 -0.53 3.88
CA THR A 29 2.34 -0.11 3.05
C THR A 29 2.48 -0.97 1.79
N MET A 30 3.11 -0.39 0.76
CA MET A 30 3.66 -1.10 -0.39
C MET A 30 5.13 -0.71 -0.53
N THR A 31 6.04 -1.67 -0.61
CA THR A 31 7.43 -1.43 -1.02
C THR A 31 7.62 -1.93 -2.44
N LYS A 32 7.95 -1.04 -3.37
CA LYS A 32 8.14 -1.36 -4.78
C LYS A 32 9.41 -0.71 -5.30
N GLY A 33 10.31 -1.52 -5.88
CA GLY A 33 11.60 -1.03 -6.37
C GLY A 33 12.46 -0.37 -5.28
N GLY A 34 12.35 -0.82 -4.03
CA GLY A 34 13.06 -0.26 -2.88
C GLY A 34 12.46 1.03 -2.30
N VAL A 35 11.33 1.51 -2.83
CA VAL A 35 10.62 2.67 -2.30
C VAL A 35 9.36 2.21 -1.57
N THR A 36 9.19 2.66 -0.33
CA THR A 36 8.00 2.39 0.47
C THR A 36 6.99 3.52 0.32
N TYR A 37 5.75 3.14 0.06
CA TYR A 37 4.58 3.99 -0.05
C TYR A 37 3.57 3.61 1.04
N TYR A 38 2.80 4.60 1.48
CA TYR A 38 1.85 4.47 2.59
C TYR A 38 0.44 4.70 2.07
N TYR A 39 -0.46 3.74 2.33
CA TYR A 39 -1.86 3.83 1.95
C TYR A 39 -2.64 4.70 2.92
N HIS A 40 -3.44 5.61 2.39
CA HIS A 40 -4.40 6.43 3.14
C HIS A 40 -5.80 5.99 2.79
N LEU A 41 -6.59 5.66 3.82
CA LEU A 41 -7.94 5.14 3.67
C LEU A 41 -8.97 6.17 4.11
N ASN A 42 -10.13 6.21 3.43
CA ASN A 42 -11.30 6.95 3.93
C ASN A 42 -11.99 6.21 5.09
N GLY A 43 -13.08 6.78 5.62
CA GLY A 43 -13.86 6.15 6.70
C GLY A 43 -14.54 4.82 6.32
N HIS A 44 -14.67 4.53 5.02
CA HIS A 44 -15.23 3.28 4.50
C HIS A 44 -14.16 2.19 4.29
N GLY A 45 -12.88 2.56 4.35
CA GLY A 45 -11.75 1.65 4.13
C GLY A 45 -11.20 1.66 2.70
N ASP A 46 -11.69 2.56 1.83
CA ASP A 46 -11.19 2.69 0.46
C ASP A 46 -9.90 3.49 0.43
N VAL A 47 -8.97 3.10 -0.43
CA VAL A 47 -7.71 3.82 -0.65
C VAL A 47 -7.97 5.14 -1.37
N VAL A 48 -7.73 6.25 -0.69
CA VAL A 48 -7.89 7.60 -1.25
C VAL A 48 -6.58 8.28 -1.61
N ALA A 49 -5.45 7.84 -1.04
CA ALA A 49 -4.15 8.37 -1.42
C ALA A 49 -3.00 7.40 -1.13
N LEU A 50 -1.87 7.65 -1.77
CA LEU A 50 -0.56 7.08 -1.45
C LEU A 50 0.41 8.22 -1.17
N THR A 51 1.23 8.10 -0.14
CA THR A 51 2.34 9.02 0.12
C THR A 51 3.69 8.32 0.10
N ASP A 52 4.75 9.07 -0.21
CA ASP A 52 6.13 8.64 0.01
C ASP A 52 6.51 8.72 1.52
N ALA A 53 7.75 8.36 1.84
CA ALA A 53 8.29 8.41 3.20
C ALA A 53 8.43 9.83 3.78
N ASN A 54 8.41 10.87 2.95
CA ASN A 54 8.41 12.27 3.38
C ASN A 54 7.01 12.84 3.59
N GLY A 55 5.96 12.04 3.32
CA GLY A 55 4.56 12.47 3.38
C GLY A 55 4.08 13.20 2.13
N ASN A 56 4.86 13.22 1.04
CA ASN A 56 4.39 13.80 -0.22
C ASN A 56 3.37 12.86 -0.86
N VAL A 57 2.24 13.40 -1.30
CA VAL A 57 1.22 12.63 -2.02
C VAL A 57 1.76 12.27 -3.40
N VAL A 58 1.89 10.96 -3.66
CA VAL A 58 2.33 10.44 -4.96
C VAL A 58 1.14 10.11 -5.86
N THR A 59 0.02 9.70 -5.25
CA THR A 59 -1.23 9.38 -5.95
C THR A 59 -2.41 9.75 -5.08
N GLN A 60 -3.48 10.24 -5.70
CA GLN A 60 -4.76 10.49 -5.05
C GLN A 60 -5.88 9.91 -5.90
N TYR A 61 -6.84 9.26 -5.26
CA TYR A 61 -8.02 8.68 -5.87
C TYR A 61 -9.25 9.46 -5.42
N GLN A 62 -10.08 9.86 -6.38
CA GLN A 62 -11.38 10.46 -6.11
C GLN A 62 -12.46 9.48 -6.55
N TYR A 63 -13.37 9.18 -5.64
CA TYR A 63 -14.55 8.37 -5.89
C TYR A 63 -15.75 9.31 -5.98
N ASP A 64 -16.57 9.15 -7.01
CA ASP A 64 -17.90 9.75 -7.06
C ASP A 64 -18.84 8.97 -6.12
N ALA A 65 -19.79 9.70 -5.53
CA ALA A 65 -20.77 9.17 -4.57
C ALA A 65 -22.08 8.80 -5.25
#